data_AF-A0A1S6QIF3-F1
#
_entry.id   AF-A0A1S6QIF3-F1
#
_cell.length_a   1.000
_cell.length_b   1.000
_cell.length_c   1.000
_cell.angle_alpha   90.00
_cell.angle_beta   90.00
_cell.angle_gamma   90.00
#
_symmetry.space_group_name_H-M   'P 1'
#
loop_
_entity.id
_entity.type
_entity.pdbx_description
1 polymer ?
#
loop_
_entity_poly.entity_id
_entity_poly.type
_entity_poly.pdbx_seq_one_letter_code
_entity_poly.pdbx_strand_id
1 'polypeptide(L)'
;MAKKNVRQEIILDMDQFLITYAATILNPNDNLSQIVSDAAKGDINKLDDLFKDNGFGRINKFYNVGVGSLRNNNLGISEEDLKQKADQLAKDAINYLGSNSAFFEKWRTD
;
A
#
# COMPACT_ATOMS: atom_id res chain seq x y z
N MET A 1 21.38 6.04 13.10
CA MET A 1 19.99 5.56 13.31
C MET A 1 19.05 6.10 12.21
N ALA A 2 19.32 5.81 10.92
CA ALA A 2 18.65 6.52 9.80
C ALA A 2 17.79 5.62 8.88
N LYS A 3 17.97 4.29 8.89
CA LYS A 3 17.26 3.37 7.97
C LYS A 3 15.84 2.99 8.42
N LYS A 4 15.51 3.13 9.71
CA LYS A 4 14.22 2.70 10.26
C LYS A 4 13.06 3.64 9.86
N ASN A 5 13.33 4.93 9.67
CA ASN A 5 12.31 5.92 9.32
C ASN A 5 11.88 5.81 7.85
N VAL A 6 12.82 5.68 6.91
CA VAL A 6 12.51 5.68 5.47
C VAL A 6 11.57 4.53 5.08
N ARG A 7 11.80 3.30 5.57
CA ARG A 7 10.91 2.17 5.22
C ARG A 7 9.48 2.43 5.70
N GLN A 8 9.32 2.98 6.89
CA GLN A 8 8.01 3.26 7.48
C GLN A 8 7.31 4.42 6.74
N GLU A 9 8.05 5.46 6.36
CA GLU A 9 7.53 6.54 5.51
C GLU A 9 7.00 6.01 4.17
N ILE A 10 7.73 5.11 3.51
CA ILE A 10 7.26 4.51 2.25
C ILE A 10 5.98 3.69 2.47
N ILE A 11 5.91 2.92 3.56
CA ILE A 11 4.70 2.16 3.90
C ILE A 11 3.51 3.10 4.12
N LEU A 12 3.71 4.18 4.86
CA LEU A 12 2.67 5.18 5.10
C LEU A 12 2.17 5.77 3.78
N ASP A 13 3.08 6.15 2.87
CA ASP A 13 2.71 6.66 1.56
C ASP A 13 1.91 5.62 0.75
N MET A 14 2.41 4.37 0.68
CA MET A 14 1.74 3.29 -0.04
C MET A 14 0.30 3.09 0.46
N ASP A 15 0.13 2.99 1.78
CA ASP A 15 -1.18 2.77 2.39
C ASP A 15 -2.11 3.98 2.20
N GLN A 16 -1.61 5.21 2.33
CA GLN A 16 -2.36 6.45 2.08
C GLN A 16 -2.86 6.54 0.64
N PHE A 17 -2.00 6.25 -0.35
CA PHE A 17 -2.41 6.25 -1.74
C PHE A 17 -3.46 5.16 -2.02
N LEU A 18 -3.31 3.97 -1.43
CA LEU A 18 -4.23 2.86 -1.59
C LEU A 18 -5.61 3.17 -1.01
N ILE A 19 -5.71 3.67 0.23
CA ILE A 19 -6.99 4.00 0.86
C ILE A 19 -7.65 5.23 0.21
N THR A 20 -6.85 6.20 -0.24
CA THR A 20 -7.36 7.35 -1.01
C THR A 20 -7.99 6.86 -2.31
N TYR A 21 -7.32 5.94 -3.00
CA TYR A 21 -7.88 5.34 -4.21
C TYR A 21 -9.13 4.51 -3.92
N ALA A 22 -9.13 3.71 -2.86
CA ALA A 22 -10.29 2.94 -2.44
C ALA A 22 -11.53 3.83 -2.23
N ALA A 23 -11.37 5.03 -1.69
CA ALA A 23 -12.46 6.00 -1.51
C ALA A 23 -13.05 6.54 -2.82
N THR A 24 -12.34 6.41 -3.95
CA THR A 24 -12.86 6.76 -5.27
C THR A 24 -13.68 5.65 -5.93
N ILE A 25 -13.56 4.42 -5.41
CA ILE A 25 -14.16 3.21 -6.02
C ILE A 25 -15.26 2.63 -5.13
N LEU A 26 -15.02 2.58 -3.82
CA LEU A 26 -15.91 1.98 -2.81
C LEU A 26 -16.77 3.05 -2.14
N ASN A 27 -17.75 2.62 -1.34
CA ASN A 27 -18.59 3.54 -0.57
C ASN A 27 -17.74 4.27 0.49
N PRO A 28 -17.59 5.61 0.40
CA PRO A 28 -16.67 6.35 1.26
C PRO A 28 -17.09 6.42 2.73
N ASN A 29 -18.34 6.01 3.06
CA ASN A 29 -18.84 5.96 4.43
C ASN A 29 -18.48 4.66 5.17
N ASP A 30 -17.98 3.66 4.46
CA ASP A 30 -17.53 2.41 5.08
C ASP A 30 -16.11 2.58 5.66
N ASN A 31 -15.70 1.67 6.54
CA ASN A 31 -14.32 1.60 7.02
C ASN A 31 -13.42 1.00 5.93
N LEU A 32 -12.99 1.84 5.00
CA LEU A 32 -12.21 1.44 3.83
C LEU A 32 -10.86 0.85 4.22
N SER A 33 -10.23 1.37 5.27
CA SER A 33 -8.93 0.89 5.73
C SER A 33 -9.00 -0.57 6.20
N GLN A 34 -10.08 -0.93 6.90
CA GLN A 34 -10.33 -2.31 7.31
C GLN A 34 -10.70 -3.20 6.11
N ILE A 35 -11.61 -2.74 5.24
CA ILE A 35 -12.03 -3.49 4.04
C ILE A 35 -10.85 -3.84 3.13
N VAL A 36 -9.99 -2.86 2.85
CA VAL A 36 -8.83 -3.02 1.97
C VAL A 36 -7.81 -3.98 2.58
N SER A 37 -7.49 -3.82 3.87
CA SER A 37 -6.52 -4.71 4.54
C SER A 37 -7.01 -6.14 4.67
N ASP A 38 -8.29 -6.35 4.97
CA ASP A 38 -8.89 -7.69 5.04
C ASP A 38 -8.92 -8.37 3.67
N ALA A 39 -9.27 -7.63 2.61
CA ALA A 39 -9.26 -8.16 1.25
C ALA A 39 -7.87 -8.61 0.83
N ALA A 40 -6.84 -7.79 1.09
CA ALA A 40 -5.45 -8.08 0.72
C ALA A 40 -4.75 -9.07 1.67
N LYS A 41 -5.40 -9.49 2.76
CA LYS A 41 -4.79 -10.32 3.80
C LYS A 41 -4.40 -11.69 3.23
N GLY A 42 -3.10 -11.95 3.19
CA GLY A 42 -2.54 -13.20 2.68
C GLY A 42 -2.38 -13.25 1.16
N ASP A 43 -3.15 -12.48 0.39
CA ASP A 43 -3.01 -12.35 -1.07
C ASP A 43 -3.38 -10.95 -1.55
N ILE A 44 -2.37 -10.14 -1.88
CA ILE A 44 -2.56 -8.77 -2.37
C ILE A 44 -3.29 -8.70 -3.70
N ASN A 45 -3.37 -9.81 -4.46
CA ASN A 45 -4.09 -9.84 -5.73
C ASN A 45 -5.61 -9.75 -5.56
N LYS A 46 -6.12 -10.01 -4.35
CA LYS A 46 -7.53 -9.84 -4.01
C LYS A 46 -8.00 -8.39 -3.98
N LEU A 47 -7.08 -7.43 -4.02
CA LEU A 47 -7.43 -6.04 -4.29
C LEU A 47 -8.06 -5.84 -5.67
N ASP A 48 -7.68 -6.66 -6.66
CA ASP A 48 -8.25 -6.59 -8.01
C ASP A 48 -9.75 -6.99 -7.99
N ASP A 49 -10.08 -8.01 -7.18
CA ASP A 49 -11.46 -8.46 -6.96
C ASP A 49 -12.28 -7.40 -6.20
N LEU A 50 -11.65 -6.76 -5.21
CA LEU A 50 -12.27 -5.71 -4.39
C LEU A 50 -12.60 -4.47 -5.23
N PHE A 51 -11.64 -3.98 -6.01
CA PHE A 51 -11.80 -2.74 -6.79
C PHE A 51 -12.46 -2.97 -8.15
N LYS A 52 -12.46 -4.21 -8.66
CA LYS A 52 -12.98 -4.57 -10.00
C LYS A 52 -12.36 -3.73 -11.12
N ASP A 53 -11.08 -3.41 -10.97
CA ASP A 53 -10.36 -2.43 -11.77
C ASP A 53 -9.22 -3.05 -12.61
N ASN A 54 -9.25 -4.38 -12.80
CA ASN A 54 -8.20 -5.16 -13.45
C ASN A 54 -6.80 -4.93 -12.85
N GLY A 55 -6.75 -4.68 -11.53
CA GLY A 55 -5.53 -4.52 -10.76
C GLY A 55 -4.88 -3.14 -10.86
N PHE A 56 -5.59 -2.15 -11.38
CA PHE A 56 -5.10 -0.79 -11.48
C PHE A 56 -4.72 -0.22 -10.11
N GLY A 57 -5.55 -0.39 -9.08
CA GLY A 57 -5.32 0.08 -7.71
C GLY A 57 -4.12 -0.59 -7.07
N ARG A 58 -4.07 -1.94 -7.11
CA ARG A 58 -2.94 -2.73 -6.60
C ARG A 58 -1.62 -2.31 -7.24
N ILE A 59 -1.60 -2.16 -8.57
CA ILE A 59 -0.36 -1.89 -9.31
C ILE A 59 0.03 -0.41 -9.22
N ASN A 60 -0.85 0.50 -9.63
CA ASN A 60 -0.50 1.90 -9.85
C ASN A 60 -0.65 2.77 -8.60
N LYS A 61 -1.57 2.41 -7.69
CA LYS A 61 -1.86 3.19 -6.49
C LYS A 61 -1.22 2.62 -5.23
N PHE A 62 -0.51 1.50 -5.36
CA PHE A 62 0.14 0.85 -4.23
C PHE A 62 1.53 0.33 -4.58
N TYR A 63 1.65 -0.70 -5.41
CA TYR A 63 2.94 -1.33 -5.71
C TYR A 63 3.95 -0.34 -6.34
N ASN A 64 3.52 0.42 -7.36
CA ASN A 64 4.38 1.39 -8.04
C ASN A 64 4.81 2.57 -7.15
N VAL A 65 4.01 2.92 -6.13
CA VAL A 65 4.41 3.92 -5.12
C VAL A 65 5.62 3.41 -4.34
N GLY A 66 5.55 2.17 -3.85
CA GLY A 66 6.67 1.51 -3.16
C GLY A 66 7.91 1.38 -4.04
N VAL A 67 7.75 0.94 -5.30
CA VAL A 67 8.86 0.81 -6.27
C VAL A 67 9.55 2.15 -6.51
N GLY A 68 8.78 3.21 -6.76
CA GLY A 68 9.30 4.55 -7.00
C GLY A 68 10.12 5.05 -5.81
N SER A 69 9.57 4.95 -4.60
CA SER A 69 10.26 5.38 -3.40
C SER A 69 11.49 4.52 -3.06
N LEU A 70 11.42 3.20 -3.27
CA LEU A 70 12.59 2.31 -3.09
C LEU A 70 13.74 2.67 -4.04
N ARG A 71 13.43 2.92 -5.32
CA ARG A 71 14.44 3.30 -6.32
C ARG A 71 15.08 4.64 -5.98
N ASN A 72 14.29 5.63 -5.58
CA ASN A 72 14.79 6.95 -5.18
C ASN A 72 15.73 6.87 -3.97
N ASN A 73 15.45 5.97 -3.02
CA ASN A 73 16.25 5.79 -1.81
C ASN A 73 17.45 4.84 -1.98
N ASN A 74 17.56 4.12 -3.11
CA ASN A 74 18.64 3.17 -3.37
C ASN A 74 19.17 3.34 -4.79
N LEU A 75 19.92 4.41 -5.02
CA LEU A 75 20.55 4.66 -6.32
C LEU A 75 21.43 3.47 -6.75
N GLY A 76 21.19 2.95 -7.96
CA GLY A 76 21.91 1.81 -8.51
C GLY A 76 21.42 0.43 -8.07
N ILE A 77 20.26 0.33 -7.40
CA ILE A 77 19.62 -0.97 -7.15
C ILE A 77 19.32 -1.69 -8.46
N SER A 78 19.61 -2.98 -8.52
CA SER A 78 19.26 -3.81 -9.68
C SER A 78 17.75 -3.99 -9.78
N GLU A 79 17.22 -4.24 -10.98
CA GLU A 79 15.78 -4.49 -11.17
C GLU A 79 15.30 -5.74 -10.41
N GLU A 80 16.15 -6.77 -10.31
CA GLU A 80 15.83 -7.99 -9.57
C GLU A 80 15.72 -7.72 -8.06
N ASP A 81 16.71 -7.02 -7.48
CA ASP A 81 16.68 -6.63 -6.07
C ASP A 81 15.54 -5.67 -5.76
N LEU A 82 15.24 -4.74 -6.68
CA LEU A 82 14.14 -3.80 -6.54
C LEU A 82 12.81 -4.53 -6.49
N LYS A 83 12.59 -5.50 -7.37
CA LYS A 83 11.38 -6.32 -7.38
C LYS A 83 11.22 -7.12 -6.09
N GLN A 84 12.27 -7.83 -5.65
CA GLN A 84 12.21 -8.60 -4.40
C GLN A 84 11.91 -7.70 -3.19
N LYS A 85 12.53 -6.52 -3.11
CA LYS A 85 12.27 -5.56 -2.03
C LYS A 85 10.87 -4.96 -2.11
N ALA A 86 10.37 -4.66 -3.30
CA ALA A 86 9.03 -4.13 -3.51
C ALA A 86 7.96 -5.16 -3.14
N ASP A 87 8.15 -6.43 -3.50
CA ASP A 87 7.24 -7.52 -3.13
C ASP A 87 7.16 -7.68 -1.60
N GLN A 88 8.30 -7.62 -0.91
CA GLN A 88 8.30 -7.66 0.55
C GLN A 88 7.69 -6.39 1.16
N LEU A 89 7.95 -5.22 0.57
CA LEU A 89 7.42 -3.96 1.06
C LEU A 89 5.90 -3.89 0.94
N ALA A 90 5.32 -4.39 -0.16
CA ALA A 90 3.89 -4.50 -0.35
C ALA A 90 3.22 -5.38 0.72
N LYS A 91 3.84 -6.51 1.08
CA LYS A 91 3.36 -7.36 2.18
C LYS A 91 3.41 -6.64 3.52
N ASP A 92 4.52 -5.97 3.80
CA ASP A 92 4.69 -5.22 5.04
C ASP A 92 3.68 -4.06 5.15
N ALA A 93 3.42 -3.37 4.04
CA ALA A 93 2.45 -2.29 3.98
C ALA A 93 1.03 -2.78 4.28
N ILE A 94 0.55 -3.85 3.61
CA ILE A 94 -0.77 -4.43 3.94
C ILE A 94 -0.88 -4.88 5.40
N ASN A 95 0.18 -5.48 5.95
CA ASN A 95 0.21 -5.87 7.37
C ASN A 95 0.15 -4.65 8.29
N TYR A 96 0.85 -3.57 7.92
CA TYR A 96 0.86 -2.32 8.66
C TYR A 96 -0.50 -1.62 8.59
N LEU A 97 -1.12 -1.53 7.41
CA LEU A 97 -2.49 -1.05 7.20
C LEU A 97 -3.48 -1.82 8.08
N GLY A 98 -3.44 -3.16 8.07
CA GLY A 98 -4.34 -3.97 8.89
C GLY A 98 -4.14 -3.78 10.39
N SER A 99 -2.89 -3.60 10.84
CA SER A 99 -2.58 -3.35 12.25
C SER A 99 -2.91 -1.92 12.71
N ASN A 100 -3.07 -0.99 11.76
CA ASN A 100 -3.30 0.43 12.02
C ASN A 100 -4.55 0.95 11.28
N SER A 101 -5.52 0.08 11.01
CA SER A 101 -6.67 0.42 10.14
C SER A 101 -7.45 1.62 10.68
N ALA A 102 -7.62 1.73 12.00
CA ALA A 102 -8.26 2.88 12.64
C ALA A 102 -7.50 4.21 12.45
N PHE A 103 -6.16 4.17 12.42
CA PHE A 103 -5.34 5.37 12.17
C PHE A 103 -5.54 5.86 10.73
N PHE A 104 -5.46 4.96 9.76
CA PHE A 104 -5.64 5.30 8.35
C PHE A 104 -7.06 5.73 8.03
N GLU A 105 -8.05 5.11 8.68
CA GLU A 105 -9.44 5.46 8.49
C GLU A 105 -9.71 6.87 9.01
N LYS A 106 -9.24 7.18 10.22
CA LYS A 106 -9.32 8.52 10.77
C LYS A 106 -8.61 9.53 9.86
N TRP A 107 -7.38 9.25 9.44
CA TRP A 107 -6.61 10.12 8.55
C TRP A 107 -7.35 10.42 7.23
N ARG A 108 -8.07 9.45 6.67
CA ARG A 108 -8.81 9.60 5.41
C ARG A 108 -10.06 10.47 5.55
N THR A 109 -10.66 10.49 6.73
CA THR A 109 -11.95 11.16 6.99
C THR A 109 -11.83 12.48 7.75
N ASP A 110 -10.66 12.79 8.31
CA ASP A 110 -10.31 14.08 8.93
C ASP A 110 -10.16 15.18 7.86
#